data_AF-H6SSD8-F1
#
_entry.id   AF-H6SSD8-F1
#
_cell.length_a   1.000
_cell.length_b   1.000
_cell.length_c   1.000
_cell.angle_alpha   90.00
_cell.angle_beta   90.00
_cell.angle_gamma   90.00
#
_symmetry.space_group_name_H-M   'P 1'
#
loop_
_entity.id
_entity.type
_entity.pdbx_description
1 polymer ?
#
loop_
_entity_poly.entity_id
_entity_poly.type
_entity_poly.pdbx_seq_one_letter_code
_entity_poly.pdbx_strand_id
1 'polypeptide(L)'
;MPINVLVPVAGTPLADRPATDPLDLVRMIATTRLALPASQVRLSAGRASLSLEAQVLCFVAGANSIFLGDALLTTPNAELAADRALFAALA
;
A
#
# COMPACT_ATOMS: atom_id res chain seq x y z
N MET A 1 -9.25 8.07 2.06
CA MET A 1 -7.97 8.32 2.75
C MET A 1 -6.89 7.42 2.16
N PRO A 2 -6.13 7.93 1.19
CA PRO A 2 -5.00 7.20 0.64
C PRO A 2 -3.83 7.22 1.62
N ILE A 3 -3.18 6.07 1.79
CA ILE A 3 -1.89 5.94 2.48
C ILE A 3 -0.90 5.45 1.43
N ASN A 4 0.11 6.28 1.17
CA ASN A 4 1.20 6.00 0.25
C ASN A 4 2.42 5.56 1.04
N VAL A 5 3.12 4.54 0.54
CA VAL A 5 4.49 4.26 0.91
C VAL A 5 5.39 5.12 0.03
N LEU A 6 6.43 5.71 0.63
CA LEU A 6 7.42 6.46 -0.13
C LEU A 6 8.07 5.54 -1.17
N VAL A 7 8.02 5.95 -2.44
CA VAL A 7 8.82 5.37 -3.52
C VAL A 7 10.02 6.30 -3.72
N PRO A 8 11.23 5.92 -3.30
CA PRO A 8 12.41 6.76 -3.49
C PRO A 8 12.74 6.88 -4.98
N VAL A 9 12.97 8.12 -5.44
CA VAL A 9 13.30 8.41 -6.84
C VAL A 9 14.62 9.17 -6.88
N ALA A 10 15.55 8.69 -7.70
CA ALA A 10 16.85 9.33 -7.90
C ALA A 10 16.69 10.81 -8.28
N GLY A 11 17.51 11.68 -7.66
CA GLY A 11 17.44 13.13 -7.85
C GLY A 11 16.44 13.84 -6.95
N THR A 12 15.63 13.13 -6.15
CA THR A 12 14.79 13.75 -5.11
C THR A 12 15.53 13.81 -3.77
N PRO A 13 15.20 14.78 -2.88
CA PRO A 13 15.82 14.86 -1.55
C PRO A 13 15.62 13.63 -0.65
N LEU A 14 14.66 12.75 -0.99
CA LEU A 14 14.34 11.54 -0.25
C LEU A 14 14.80 10.25 -0.97
N ALA A 15 15.66 10.37 -1.97
CA ALA A 15 16.14 9.25 -2.77
C ALA A 15 16.82 8.14 -1.94
N ASP A 16 17.55 8.53 -0.90
CA ASP A 16 18.35 7.60 -0.08
C ASP A 16 17.62 7.17 1.20
N ARG A 17 16.32 7.48 1.33
CA ARG A 17 15.56 7.11 2.51
C ARG A 17 15.34 5.59 2.55
N PRO A 18 15.54 4.92 3.70
CA PRO A 18 15.27 3.49 3.81
C PRO A 18 13.78 3.18 3.56
N ALA A 19 13.53 1.95 3.11
CA ALA A 19 12.18 1.44 2.95
C ALA A 19 11.41 1.51 4.29
N THR A 20 10.12 1.82 4.20
CA THR A 20 9.25 1.82 5.39
C THR A 20 9.05 0.40 5.88
N ASP A 21 9.17 0.18 7.18
CA ASP A 21 8.84 -1.12 7.79
C ASP A 21 7.37 -1.47 7.48
N PRO A 22 7.09 -2.65 6.90
CA PRO A 22 5.72 -3.10 6.65
C PRO A 22 4.82 -3.04 7.90
N LEU A 23 5.35 -3.31 9.10
CA LEU A 23 4.56 -3.26 10.33
C LEU A 23 4.19 -1.83 10.74
N ASP A 24 5.03 -0.84 10.43
CA ASP A 24 4.70 0.57 10.64
C ASP A 24 3.55 1.00 9.73
N LEU A 25 3.55 0.53 8.48
CA LEU A 25 2.46 0.76 7.54
C LEU A 25 1.15 0.12 8.01
N VAL A 26 1.19 -1.14 8.46
CA VAL A 26 0.03 -1.84 9.03
C VAL A 26 -0.53 -1.06 10.23
N ARG A 27 0.34 -0.58 11.12
CA ARG A 27 -0.06 0.24 12.28
C ARG A 27 -0.70 1.56 11.84
N MET A 28 -0.16 2.22 10.82
CA MET A 28 -0.72 3.45 10.27
C MET A 28 -2.11 3.24 9.68
N ILE A 29 -2.32 2.12 8.97
CA ILE A 29 -3.63 1.74 8.42
C ILE A 29 -4.64 1.46 9.53
N ALA A 30 -4.27 0.65 10.53
CA ALA A 30 -5.12 0.36 11.68
C ALA A 30 -5.53 1.64 12.41
N THR A 31 -4.56 2.52 12.68
CA THR A 31 -4.80 3.83 13.31
C THR A 31 -5.76 4.68 12.47
N THR A 32 -5.58 4.70 11.16
CA THR A 32 -6.45 5.46 10.24
C THR A 32 -7.86 4.89 10.20
N ARG A 33 -8.02 3.56 10.18
CA ARG A 33 -9.34 2.90 10.22
C ARG A 33 -10.07 3.22 11.51
N LEU A 34 -9.39 3.20 12.66
CA LEU A 34 -9.98 3.53 13.96
C LEU A 34 -10.38 5.01 14.05
N ALA A 35 -9.51 5.91 13.56
CA ALA A 35 -9.79 7.34 13.60
C ALA A 35 -10.89 7.77 12.61
N LEU A 36 -11.00 7.08 11.46
CA LEU A 36 -11.91 7.43 10.36
C LEU A 36 -12.74 6.22 9.90
N PRO A 37 -13.66 5.70 10.75
CA PRO A 37 -14.31 4.40 10.54
C PRO A 37 -15.16 4.31 9.26
N ALA A 38 -15.80 5.40 8.85
CA ALA A 38 -16.62 5.43 7.64
C ALA A 38 -15.82 5.70 6.35
N SER A 39 -14.54 6.05 6.45
CA SER A 39 -13.73 6.39 5.28
C SER A 39 -13.28 5.14 4.52
N GLN A 40 -13.16 5.26 3.20
CA GLN A 40 -12.34 4.32 2.43
C GLN A 40 -10.86 4.57 2.76
N VAL A 41 -10.15 3.52 3.17
CA VAL A 41 -8.70 3.56 3.45
C VAL A 41 -8.01 2.83 2.32
N ARG A 42 -7.23 3.55 1.52
CA ARG A 42 -6.63 3.02 0.29
C ARG A 42 -5.15 2.76 0.48
N LEU A 43 -4.73 1.51 0.34
CA LEU A 43 -3.33 1.13 0.21
C LEU A 43 -2.88 1.49 -1.22
N SER A 44 -2.06 2.54 -1.32
CA SER A 44 -1.86 3.27 -2.57
C SER A 44 -0.44 3.07 -3.14
N ALA A 45 0.34 4.14 -3.35
CA ALA A 45 1.66 4.07 -3.96
C ALA A 45 2.66 3.26 -3.12
N GLY A 46 3.62 2.63 -3.79
CA GLY A 46 4.67 1.82 -3.16
C GLY A 46 4.21 0.44 -2.64
N ARG A 47 2.95 0.04 -2.86
CA ARG A 47 2.47 -1.30 -2.49
C ARG A 47 3.24 -2.43 -3.17
N ALA A 48 3.70 -2.22 -4.41
CA ALA A 48 4.43 -3.24 -5.17
C ALA A 48 5.75 -3.68 -4.50
N SER A 49 6.33 -2.88 -3.59
CA SER A 49 7.51 -3.27 -2.83
C SER A 49 7.19 -4.09 -1.56
N LEU A 50 5.92 -4.32 -1.26
CA LEU A 50 5.48 -5.10 -0.09
C LEU A 50 5.29 -6.56 -0.48
N SER A 51 5.62 -7.48 0.44
CA SER A 51 5.27 -8.89 0.29
C SER A 51 3.74 -9.09 0.26
N LEU A 52 3.30 -10.23 -0.26
CA LEU A 52 1.87 -10.59 -0.27
C LEU A 52 1.28 -10.58 1.14
N GLU A 53 1.99 -11.15 2.11
CA GLU A 53 1.58 -11.24 3.52
C GLU A 53 1.46 -9.85 4.15
N ALA A 54 2.39 -8.93 3.85
CA ALA A 54 2.33 -7.56 4.31
C ALA A 54 1.10 -6.82 3.75
N GLN A 55 0.78 -7.04 2.47
CA GLN A 55 -0.42 -6.48 1.86
C GLN A 55 -1.69 -7.07 2.48
N VAL A 56 -1.76 -8.38 2.70
CA VAL A 56 -2.88 -9.03 3.40
C VAL A 56 -3.06 -8.45 4.80
N LEU A 57 -1.98 -8.29 5.57
CA LEU A 57 -2.02 -7.66 6.89
C LEU A 57 -2.56 -6.22 6.85
N CYS A 58 -2.21 -5.45 5.83
CA CYS A 58 -2.77 -4.10 5.62
C CYS A 58 -4.29 -4.13 5.41
N PHE A 59 -4.81 -5.10 4.66
CA PHE A 59 -6.26 -5.27 4.46
C PHE A 59 -6.96 -5.72 5.75
N VAL A 60 -6.39 -6.68 6.48
CA VAL A 60 -6.89 -7.11 7.80
C VAL A 60 -6.92 -5.93 8.78
N ALA A 61 -5.91 -5.05 8.75
CA ALA A 61 -5.84 -3.85 9.57
C ALA A 61 -6.87 -2.77 9.19
N GLY A 62 -7.53 -2.87 8.02
CA GLY A 62 -8.65 -2.01 7.65
C GLY A 62 -8.50 -1.27 6.33
N ALA A 63 -7.46 -1.52 5.54
CA ALA A 63 -7.44 -1.07 4.14
C ALA A 63 -8.55 -1.78 3.34
N ASN A 64 -9.22 -1.05 2.45
CA ASN A 64 -10.34 -1.58 1.66
C ASN A 64 -10.38 -1.01 0.24
N SER A 65 -9.25 -0.52 -0.28
CA SER A 65 -9.13 0.04 -1.62
C SER A 65 -7.68 -0.01 -2.09
N ILE A 66 -7.46 -0.18 -3.40
CA ILE A 66 -6.16 -0.07 -4.08
C ILE A 66 -6.31 0.69 -5.41
N PHE A 67 -5.19 1.06 -6.03
CA PHE A 67 -5.16 1.42 -7.46
C PHE A 67 -4.93 0.16 -8.31
N LEU A 68 -5.75 0.00 -9.35
CA LEU A 68 -5.67 -1.09 -10.32
C LEU A 68 -5.25 -0.51 -11.69
N GLY A 69 -4.33 -1.17 -12.37
CA GLY A 69 -3.79 -0.74 -13.68
C GLY A 69 -2.27 -0.74 -13.68
N ASP A 70 -1.66 -0.52 -14.85
CA ASP A 70 -0.23 -0.77 -15.07
C ASP A 70 0.70 0.27 -14.42
N ALA A 71 0.21 1.49 -14.21
CA ALA A 71 0.97 2.59 -13.64
C ALA A 71 0.14 3.41 -12.65
N LEU A 72 0.84 4.14 -11.77
CA LEU A 72 0.26 5.19 -10.94
C LEU A 72 0.32 6.52 -11.73
N LEU A 73 0.87 7.59 -11.13
CA LEU A 73 1.09 8.85 -11.86
C LEU A 73 2.36 8.82 -12.71
N THR A 74 3.48 8.42 -12.11
CA THR A 74 4.81 8.41 -12.76
C THR A 74 5.64 7.18 -12.42
N THR A 75 5.12 6.29 -11.58
CA THR A 75 5.80 5.07 -11.13
C THR A 75 5.02 3.83 -11.55
N PRO A 76 5.69 2.68 -11.75
CA PRO A 76 5.01 1.41 -11.95
C PRO A 76 4.04 1.10 -10.79
N ASN A 77 2.95 0.42 -11.12
CA ASN A 77 2.04 -0.15 -10.12
C ASN A 77 2.26 -1.66 -10.00
N ALA A 78 1.58 -2.31 -9.04
CA ALA A 78 1.55 -3.77 -8.98
C ALA A 78 0.85 -4.34 -10.23
N GLU A 79 1.35 -5.48 -10.70
CA GLU A 79 0.76 -6.17 -11.85
C GLU A 79 -0.62 -6.74 -11.53
N LEU A 80 -1.48 -6.83 -12.55
CA LEU A 80 -2.83 -7.39 -12.41
C LEU A 80 -2.84 -8.81 -11.82
N ALA A 81 -1.82 -9.62 -12.14
CA ALA A 81 -1.68 -10.98 -11.59
C ALA A 81 -1.41 -10.96 -10.07
N ALA A 82 -0.57 -10.04 -9.60
CA ALA A 82 -0.30 -9.87 -8.18
C ALA A 82 -1.56 -9.39 -7.43
N ASP A 83 -2.35 -8.51 -8.05
CA ASP A 83 -3.63 -8.05 -7.48
C ASP A 83 -4.65 -9.17 -7.37
N ARG A 84 -4.73 -10.04 -8.39
CA ARG A 84 -5.57 -11.24 -8.32
C ARG A 84 -5.13 -12.18 -7.20
N ALA A 85 -3.83 -12.40 -7.05
CA ALA A 85 -3.30 -13.24 -5.97
C ALA A 85 -3.62 -12.67 -4.59
N LEU A 86 -3.50 -11.34 -4.41
CA LEU A 86 -3.89 -10.65 -3.19
C LEU A 86 -5.36 -10.86 -2.86
N PHE A 87 -6.26 -10.59 -3.81
CA PHE A 87 -7.70 -10.77 -3.55
C PHE A 87 -8.09 -12.24 -3.36
N ALA A 88 -7.39 -13.18 -4.00
CA ALA A 88 -7.59 -14.60 -3.74
C ALA A 88 -7.14 -15.02 -2.32
N ALA A 89 -6.07 -14.41 -1.79
CA ALA A 89 -5.60 -14.67 -0.42
C ALA A 89 -6.49 -14.04 0.67
N LEU A 90 -7.37 -13.09 0.30
CA LEU A 90 -8.32 -12.42 1.20
C LEU A 90 -9.72 -13.07 1.21
N ALA A 91 -9.98 -14.01 0.29
CA ALA A 91 -11.25 -14.73 0.15
C ALA A 91 -11.30 -15.96 1.06
#